data_AF-A0AAN9AML4-F1
#
_entry.id   AF-A0AAN9AML4-F1
#
_cell.length_a   1.000
_cell.length_b   1.000
_cell.length_c   1.000
_cell.angle_alpha   90.00
_cell.angle_beta   90.00
_cell.angle_gamma   90.00
#
_symmetry.space_group_name_H-M   'P 1'
#
loop_
_entity.id
_entity.type
_entity.pdbx_description
1 polymer ?
#
loop_
_entity_poly.entity_id
_entity_poly.type
_entity_poly.pdbx_seq_one_letter_code
_entity_poly.pdbx_strand_id
1 'polypeptide(L)'
;MDSVMCLVWPALFAVFMQVAADSHTSPCNPGLNSVECLAAVKQVMADDNRFWFGTNYSIACPPSSVSAICNNNDKTHTSIITRMRVNDDNSTDTIKQVLNVTFDVPAGFYQACGNTYRVPAVTQTLDPTQTTNISLWSANYQPRVSWTAEANKIYTLMVWDAGAVIMHAVMYNIRGSNLDNAQTAYNYRGPKNPVDRDQPYVFLLYEQEAELIPANITNALIAFLSENRFIAPDKIVNIASLSGPVGVSVLTVKADPYSTEYMKQNRIVNNCPVKLTPMFAALPLSYNVSDVRLLSSVDVTFTSPEISFRSCCHDVTIESNSRMTNPMGNGRIWPVYTRHVPSIAFTPLSFFDTFYYMKNHYTLLLLDVTDDLAMTSDPDTLVHWQVVNIRQGDLTYGDTTLPYKAPLPLTDRTLMFLLLQQSMGVNVSDLAKFTGDSCPQHLLHRCHFNLTAFITQLGMKIEGASWFVTSPDLYSRQQAVLENLQPEASACLGVPEYSSPCQTAADTCSNGVEMTKRVSVMTLWQCGLVLAFMARV
;
A
#
# COMPACT_ATOMS: atom_id res chain seq x y z
N MET A 1 -5.86 15.48 -45.86
CA MET A 1 -7.17 15.40 -45.19
C MET A 1 -7.15 14.14 -44.36
N ASP A 2 -7.57 14.29 -43.11
CA ASP A 2 -7.67 13.30 -42.02
C ASP A 2 -6.37 12.86 -41.34
N SER A 3 -5.99 13.65 -40.34
CA SER A 3 -5.02 13.34 -39.29
C SER A 3 -5.67 12.43 -38.25
N VAL A 4 -5.18 11.19 -38.10
CA VAL A 4 -5.55 10.32 -36.97
C VAL A 4 -4.43 10.40 -35.93
N MET A 5 -4.64 11.25 -34.92
CA MET A 5 -3.89 11.24 -33.66
C MET A 5 -4.27 9.97 -32.88
N CYS A 6 -3.37 9.01 -32.79
CA CYS A 6 -3.42 7.95 -31.78
C CYS A 6 -3.09 8.54 -30.41
N LEU A 7 -4.08 9.14 -29.76
CA LEU A 7 -4.07 9.40 -28.32
C LEU A 7 -4.31 8.07 -27.60
N VAL A 8 -3.23 7.38 -27.21
CA VAL A 8 -3.32 6.29 -26.24
C VAL A 8 -3.45 6.92 -24.85
N TRP A 9 -4.69 7.05 -24.40
CA TRP A 9 -5.02 7.34 -23.01
C TRP A 9 -4.48 6.22 -22.11
N PRO A 10 -3.68 6.51 -21.07
CA PRO A 10 -3.52 5.56 -19.98
C PRO A 10 -4.86 5.53 -19.23
N ALA A 11 -5.57 4.40 -19.31
CA ALA A 11 -6.71 4.12 -18.47
C ALA A 11 -6.24 4.10 -17.01
N LEU A 12 -6.36 5.24 -16.33
CA LEU A 12 -6.31 5.39 -14.89
C LEU A 12 -7.51 4.62 -14.31
N PHE A 13 -7.32 3.33 -14.05
CA PHE A 13 -8.22 2.60 -13.17
C PHE A 13 -8.03 3.15 -11.75
N ALA A 14 -8.85 4.12 -11.39
CA ALA A 14 -9.10 4.44 -10.00
C ALA A 14 -9.67 3.18 -9.34
N VAL A 15 -8.87 2.54 -8.48
CA VAL A 15 -9.40 1.57 -7.53
C VAL A 15 -10.27 2.37 -6.57
N PHE A 16 -11.55 2.48 -6.90
CA PHE A 16 -12.56 2.93 -5.96
C PHE A 16 -12.63 1.85 -4.88
N MET A 17 -12.20 2.19 -3.66
CA MET A 17 -12.61 1.40 -2.50
C MET A 17 -14.14 1.46 -2.46
N GLN A 18 -14.80 0.41 -2.94
CA GLN A 18 -16.20 0.17 -2.63
C GLN A 18 -16.24 -0.18 -1.15
N VAL A 19 -16.48 0.85 -0.35
CA VAL A 19 -16.89 0.71 1.03
C VAL A 19 -18.25 0.03 0.98
N ALA A 20 -18.29 -1.26 1.35
CA ALA A 20 -19.56 -1.92 1.61
C ALA A 20 -20.24 -1.12 2.74
N ALA A 21 -21.32 -0.44 2.40
CA ALA A 21 -22.16 0.21 3.39
C ALA A 21 -22.93 -0.91 4.09
N ASP A 22 -22.38 -1.42 5.19
CA ASP A 22 -23.19 -2.15 6.17
C ASP A 22 -24.33 -1.21 6.56
N SER A 23 -25.57 -1.60 6.25
CA SER A 23 -26.76 -0.80 6.51
C SER A 23 -27.15 -0.84 7.99
N HIS A 24 -26.23 -0.45 8.85
CA HIS A 24 -26.53 -0.21 10.26
C HIS A 24 -27.14 1.19 10.40
N THR A 25 -28.42 1.24 10.76
CA THR A 25 -29.08 2.50 11.14
C THR A 25 -28.39 3.04 12.40
N SER A 26 -27.67 4.15 12.26
CA SER A 26 -26.98 4.80 13.38
C SER A 26 -27.98 5.26 14.44
N PRO A 27 -27.74 4.96 15.75
CA PRO A 27 -28.47 5.58 16.86
C PRO A 27 -28.40 7.11 16.86
N CYS A 28 -27.41 7.69 16.17
CA CYS A 28 -27.22 9.13 16.05
C CYS A 28 -27.91 9.76 14.84
N ASN A 29 -28.65 8.97 14.02
CA ASN A 29 -29.45 9.48 12.90
C ASN A 29 -30.49 10.55 13.30
N PRO A 30 -31.19 10.47 14.45
CA PRO A 30 -32.10 11.53 14.90
C PRO A 30 -31.37 12.85 15.24
N GLY A 31 -30.04 12.82 15.38
CA GLY A 31 -29.18 13.95 15.73
C GLY A 31 -28.18 13.58 16.82
N LEU A 32 -26.98 14.18 16.79
CA LEU A 32 -25.89 13.88 17.74
C LEU A 32 -26.25 14.14 19.21
N ASN A 33 -27.17 15.07 19.47
CA ASN A 33 -27.62 15.41 20.82
C ASN A 33 -28.94 14.71 21.22
N SER A 34 -29.38 13.70 20.48
CA SER A 34 -30.50 12.88 20.91
C SER A 34 -30.12 12.07 22.15
N VAL A 35 -31.12 11.74 22.97
CA VAL A 35 -30.93 10.92 24.17
C VAL A 35 -30.40 9.54 23.77
N GLU A 36 -30.86 9.02 22.65
CA GLU A 36 -30.45 7.73 22.08
C GLU A 36 -28.98 7.74 21.65
N CYS A 37 -28.53 8.80 20.96
CA CYS A 37 -27.14 8.93 20.55
C CYS A 37 -26.21 9.03 21.76
N LEU A 38 -26.55 9.89 22.74
CA LEU A 38 -25.76 10.05 23.95
C LEU A 38 -25.67 8.72 24.73
N ALA A 39 -26.78 7.99 24.87
CA ALA A 39 -26.79 6.70 25.54
C ALA A 39 -25.91 5.66 24.81
N ALA A 40 -26.00 5.59 23.47
CA ALA A 40 -25.17 4.69 22.68
C ALA A 40 -23.68 5.02 22.78
N VAL A 41 -23.30 6.29 22.75
CA VAL A 41 -21.89 6.71 22.91
C VAL A 41 -21.39 6.39 24.32
N LYS A 42 -22.19 6.62 25.37
CA LYS A 42 -21.85 6.20 26.74
C LYS A 42 -21.61 4.69 26.82
N GLN A 43 -22.44 3.89 26.14
CA GLN A 43 -22.26 2.45 26.06
C GLN A 43 -20.93 2.09 25.38
N VAL A 44 -20.59 2.70 24.24
CA VAL A 44 -19.30 2.47 23.56
C VAL A 44 -18.11 2.79 24.48
N MET A 45 -18.21 3.87 25.26
CA MET A 45 -17.15 4.28 26.19
C MET A 45 -16.96 3.29 27.35
N ALA A 46 -18.04 2.67 27.82
CA ALA A 46 -18.05 1.77 28.97
C ALA A 46 -17.93 0.28 28.62
N ASP A 47 -18.06 -0.11 27.35
CA ASP A 47 -18.06 -1.53 26.95
C ASP A 47 -16.65 -2.16 27.07
N ASP A 48 -16.50 -3.09 28.03
CA ASP A 48 -15.27 -3.82 28.31
C ASP A 48 -14.88 -4.84 27.23
N ASN A 49 -15.73 -5.09 26.25
CA ASN A 49 -15.54 -6.11 25.21
C ASN A 49 -15.49 -5.52 23.80
N ARG A 50 -15.75 -4.22 23.64
CA ARG A 50 -15.85 -3.58 22.32
C ARG A 50 -14.53 -3.55 21.56
N PHE A 51 -13.42 -3.33 22.26
CA PHE A 51 -12.10 -3.11 21.66
C PHE A 51 -11.10 -4.21 22.02
N TRP A 52 -10.02 -4.30 21.22
CA TRP A 52 -9.04 -5.39 21.30
C TRP A 52 -8.32 -5.48 22.66
N PHE A 53 -8.31 -4.40 23.43
CA PHE A 53 -7.68 -4.32 24.74
C PHE A 53 -8.63 -4.65 25.91
N GLY A 54 -9.86 -5.01 25.61
CA GLY A 54 -10.88 -5.38 26.58
C GLY A 54 -10.66 -6.74 27.23
N THR A 55 -11.70 -7.32 27.85
CA THR A 55 -11.58 -8.60 28.56
C THR A 55 -11.12 -9.76 27.66
N ASN A 56 -11.42 -9.66 26.35
CA ASN A 56 -11.02 -10.62 25.33
C ASN A 56 -9.59 -10.39 24.77
N TYR A 57 -8.79 -9.52 25.38
CA TYR A 57 -7.44 -9.22 24.91
C TYR A 57 -6.56 -10.47 24.77
N SER A 58 -6.64 -11.43 25.70
CA SER A 58 -5.86 -12.67 25.63
C SER A 58 -6.21 -13.55 24.43
N ILE A 59 -7.45 -13.46 23.93
CA ILE A 59 -7.91 -14.13 22.71
C ILE A 59 -7.38 -13.36 21.48
N ALA A 60 -7.48 -12.03 21.50
CA ALA A 60 -7.04 -11.18 20.40
C ALA A 60 -5.51 -11.14 20.25
N CYS A 61 -4.78 -11.35 21.34
CA CYS A 61 -3.34 -11.21 21.47
C CYS A 61 -2.77 -12.28 22.42
N PRO A 62 -2.64 -13.53 21.94
CA PRO A 62 -2.11 -14.62 22.76
C PRO A 62 -0.64 -14.39 23.14
N PRO A 63 -0.15 -14.96 24.26
CA PRO A 63 1.20 -14.69 24.81
C PRO A 63 2.37 -14.97 23.86
N SER A 64 2.18 -15.85 22.86
CA SER A 64 3.18 -16.16 21.83
C SER A 64 3.32 -15.06 20.75
N SER A 65 2.43 -14.08 20.72
CA SER A 65 2.47 -12.94 19.81
C SER A 65 3.50 -11.91 20.26
N VAL A 66 4.74 -12.02 19.77
CA VAL A 66 5.80 -11.00 19.94
C VAL A 66 5.61 -9.80 18.98
N SER A 67 4.37 -9.56 18.53
CA SER A 67 4.07 -8.52 17.55
C SER A 67 3.86 -7.17 18.23
N ALA A 68 4.43 -6.10 17.66
CA ALA A 68 4.15 -4.72 18.06
C ALA A 68 2.64 -4.39 18.06
N ILE A 69 1.87 -5.14 17.27
CA ILE A 69 0.41 -5.09 17.14
C ILE A 69 -0.32 -5.48 18.44
N CYS A 70 0.32 -6.25 19.31
CA CYS A 70 -0.27 -6.73 20.56
C CYS A 70 0.30 -6.06 21.80
N ASN A 71 1.03 -4.97 21.65
CA ASN A 71 1.52 -4.22 22.79
C ASN A 71 0.39 -3.47 23.50
N ASN A 72 -0.09 -4.02 24.61
CA ASN A 72 -1.06 -3.38 25.48
C ASN A 72 -0.34 -2.73 26.68
N ASN A 73 -0.23 -1.41 26.67
CA ASN A 73 0.44 -0.63 27.72
C ASN A 73 -0.39 -0.50 29.00
N ASP A 74 -1.70 -0.81 28.95
CA ASP A 74 -2.61 -0.72 30.08
C ASP A 74 -3.47 -1.98 30.19
N LYS A 75 -2.90 -3.03 30.77
CA LYS A 75 -3.52 -4.37 30.79
C LYS A 75 -4.63 -4.51 31.84
N THR A 76 -4.74 -3.57 32.77
CA THR A 76 -5.69 -3.64 33.89
C THR A 76 -7.03 -3.00 33.59
N HIS A 77 -7.08 -2.08 32.62
CA HIS A 77 -8.29 -1.36 32.27
C HIS A 77 -8.85 -1.79 30.90
N THR A 78 -10.12 -2.20 30.90
CA THR A 78 -10.77 -2.95 29.81
C THR A 78 -11.71 -2.11 28.94
N SER A 79 -12.09 -0.91 29.38
CA SER A 79 -12.94 0.03 28.64
C SER A 79 -12.21 1.34 28.32
N ILE A 80 -12.80 2.20 27.50
CA ILE A 80 -12.24 3.54 27.26
C ILE A 80 -12.24 4.36 28.56
N ILE A 81 -13.32 4.32 29.34
CA ILE A 81 -13.46 5.11 30.56
C ILE A 81 -12.42 4.71 31.61
N THR A 82 -12.30 3.42 31.89
CA THR A 82 -11.37 2.90 32.91
C THR A 82 -9.92 3.26 32.56
N ARG A 83 -9.53 3.14 31.29
CA ARG A 83 -8.21 3.57 30.80
C ARG A 83 -7.99 5.07 30.88
N MET A 84 -9.01 5.86 30.54
CA MET A 84 -8.94 7.31 30.54
C MET A 84 -8.68 7.85 31.96
N ARG A 85 -9.32 7.23 32.96
CA ARG A 85 -9.21 7.62 34.37
C ARG A 85 -8.09 6.90 35.12
N VAL A 86 -7.56 5.82 34.55
CA VAL A 86 -6.60 4.90 35.19
C VAL A 86 -7.16 4.40 36.53
N ASN A 87 -8.42 3.97 36.50
CA ASN A 87 -9.11 3.36 37.63
C ASN A 87 -10.21 2.40 37.15
N ASP A 88 -10.79 1.65 38.08
CA ASP A 88 -11.85 0.67 37.80
C ASP A 88 -13.26 1.30 37.69
N ASP A 89 -13.38 2.63 37.82
CA ASP A 89 -14.67 3.31 37.74
C ASP A 89 -15.09 3.49 36.28
N ASN A 90 -16.10 2.72 35.88
CA ASN A 90 -16.66 2.74 34.53
C ASN A 90 -17.86 3.70 34.37
N SER A 91 -18.11 4.60 35.34
CA SER A 91 -19.23 5.56 35.27
C SER A 91 -19.09 6.56 34.12
N THR A 92 -20.20 6.79 33.41
CA THR A 92 -20.32 7.77 32.32
C THR A 92 -21.19 8.97 32.70
N ASP A 93 -21.45 9.17 33.99
CA ASP A 93 -22.42 10.17 34.49
C ASP A 93 -22.02 11.62 34.18
N THR A 94 -20.72 11.88 34.11
CA THR A 94 -20.19 13.22 33.78
C THR A 94 -20.43 13.62 32.33
N ILE A 95 -20.63 12.65 31.44
CA ILE A 95 -20.78 12.89 30.00
C ILE A 95 -22.21 13.38 29.74
N LYS A 96 -22.34 14.63 29.29
CA LYS A 96 -23.64 15.30 29.09
C LYS A 96 -24.01 15.47 27.62
N GLN A 97 -23.04 15.42 26.71
CA GLN A 97 -23.25 15.68 25.29
C GLN A 97 -22.27 14.92 24.39
N VAL A 98 -22.62 14.81 23.11
CA VAL A 98 -21.77 14.24 22.07
C VAL A 98 -21.11 15.37 21.29
N LEU A 99 -19.81 15.29 21.07
CA LEU A 99 -19.09 16.29 20.28
C LEU A 99 -19.32 16.02 18.78
N ASN A 100 -19.68 17.08 18.04
CA ASN A 100 -19.77 17.02 16.59
C ASN A 100 -18.39 17.25 15.97
N VAL A 101 -17.84 16.18 15.38
CA VAL A 101 -16.49 16.17 14.79
C VAL A 101 -16.62 16.01 13.29
N THR A 102 -16.08 16.97 12.53
CA THR A 102 -16.12 16.98 11.08
C THR A 102 -14.71 17.16 10.51
N PHE A 103 -14.31 16.27 9.60
CA PHE A 103 -13.06 16.36 8.86
C PHE A 103 -13.31 16.99 7.50
N ASP A 104 -12.64 18.10 7.21
CA ASP A 104 -12.61 18.72 5.89
C ASP A 104 -11.27 18.38 5.24
N VAL A 105 -11.32 17.52 4.22
CA VAL A 105 -10.15 16.90 3.62
C VAL A 105 -10.00 17.41 2.19
N PRO A 106 -8.87 18.02 1.82
CA PRO A 106 -8.62 18.43 0.45
C PRO A 106 -8.37 17.21 -0.44
N ALA A 107 -8.59 17.39 -1.75
CA ALA A 107 -8.21 16.38 -2.73
C ALA A 107 -6.68 16.22 -2.74
N GLY A 108 -6.22 14.99 -2.92
CA GLY A 108 -4.79 14.68 -2.90
C GLY A 108 -4.48 13.29 -3.42
N PHE A 109 -3.23 12.91 -3.28
CA PHE A 109 -2.78 11.55 -3.55
C PHE A 109 -1.66 11.16 -2.58
N TYR A 110 -1.53 9.87 -2.32
CA TYR A 110 -0.41 9.30 -1.57
C TYR A 110 0.04 7.99 -2.18
N GLN A 111 1.29 7.61 -1.91
CA GLN A 111 1.82 6.29 -2.25
C GLN A 111 1.67 5.38 -1.03
N ALA A 112 1.26 4.13 -1.24
CA ALA A 112 1.27 3.12 -0.19
C ALA A 112 1.43 1.74 -0.80
N CYS A 113 2.35 0.94 -0.25
CA CYS A 113 2.59 -0.45 -0.67
C CYS A 113 2.67 -0.61 -2.21
N GLY A 114 3.44 0.27 -2.86
CA GLY A 114 3.66 0.25 -4.32
C GLY A 114 2.54 0.84 -5.18
N ASN A 115 1.47 1.37 -4.56
CA ASN A 115 0.30 1.91 -5.27
C ASN A 115 0.11 3.41 -5.03
N THR A 116 -0.39 4.11 -6.04
CA THR A 116 -0.83 5.50 -5.92
C THR A 116 -2.32 5.56 -5.64
N TYR A 117 -2.70 6.10 -4.49
CA TYR A 117 -4.08 6.32 -4.10
C TYR A 117 -4.45 7.78 -4.35
N ARG A 118 -5.52 8.02 -5.11
CA ARG A 118 -6.14 9.35 -5.24
C ARG A 118 -7.30 9.46 -4.26
N VAL A 119 -7.32 10.54 -3.49
CA VAL A 119 -8.38 10.85 -2.54
C VAL A 119 -9.08 12.12 -3.03
N PRO A 120 -10.41 12.09 -3.26
CA PRO A 120 -11.15 13.30 -3.60
C PRO A 120 -11.26 14.23 -2.38
N ALA A 121 -11.55 15.50 -2.63
CA ALA A 121 -11.92 16.39 -1.54
C ALA A 121 -13.23 15.89 -0.91
N VAL A 122 -13.29 15.82 0.41
CA VAL A 122 -14.45 15.28 1.12
C VAL A 122 -14.61 15.95 2.47
N THR A 123 -15.86 16.20 2.85
CA THR A 123 -16.25 16.56 4.22
C THR A 123 -16.94 15.36 4.83
N GLN A 124 -16.40 14.84 5.95
CA GLN A 124 -16.94 13.68 6.64
C GLN A 124 -17.22 14.01 8.10
N THR A 125 -18.47 13.82 8.53
CA THR A 125 -18.85 13.94 9.93
C THR A 125 -18.75 12.58 10.60
N LEU A 126 -18.21 12.57 11.81
CA LEU A 126 -18.01 11.39 12.62
C LEU A 126 -19.34 10.83 13.14
N ASP A 127 -19.56 9.53 12.94
CA ASP A 127 -20.53 8.75 13.74
C ASP A 127 -19.77 8.10 14.92
N PRO A 128 -20.03 8.54 16.17
CA PRO A 128 -19.31 8.06 17.33
C PRO A 128 -19.72 6.66 17.81
N THR A 129 -20.74 6.05 17.20
CA THR A 129 -21.29 4.75 17.63
C THR A 129 -20.84 3.58 16.77
N GLN A 130 -20.24 3.85 15.61
CA GLN A 130 -19.86 2.82 14.64
C GLN A 130 -18.36 2.85 14.35
N THR A 131 -17.85 1.74 13.81
CA THR A 131 -16.56 1.77 13.13
C THR A 131 -16.70 2.62 11.89
N THR A 132 -15.98 3.74 11.86
CA THR A 132 -16.22 4.77 10.86
C THR A 132 -15.53 4.47 9.54
N ASN A 133 -16.18 4.83 8.44
CA ASN A 133 -15.63 4.81 7.08
C ASN A 133 -14.70 6.01 6.80
N ILE A 134 -14.15 6.63 7.84
CA ILE A 134 -13.19 7.73 7.71
C ILE A 134 -11.81 7.10 7.53
N SER A 135 -11.21 7.30 6.36
CA SER A 135 -9.85 6.83 6.10
C SER A 135 -8.84 7.48 7.04
N LEU A 136 -7.71 6.83 7.33
CA LEU A 136 -6.66 7.40 8.17
C LEU A 136 -5.94 8.55 7.45
N TRP A 137 -6.02 8.64 6.12
CA TRP A 137 -5.68 9.85 5.37
C TRP A 137 -6.58 11.03 5.78
N SER A 138 -7.90 10.83 5.74
CA SER A 138 -8.89 11.85 6.11
C SER A 138 -8.74 12.28 7.57
N ALA A 139 -8.64 11.30 8.47
CA ALA A 139 -8.47 11.55 9.89
C ALA A 139 -7.11 12.18 10.24
N ASN A 140 -6.15 12.23 9.30
CA ASN A 140 -4.89 12.93 9.54
C ASN A 140 -5.01 14.46 9.56
N TYR A 141 -6.08 14.99 8.98
CA TYR A 141 -6.38 16.42 9.03
C TYR A 141 -7.02 16.79 10.36
N GLN A 142 -6.67 17.95 10.88
CA GLN A 142 -7.30 18.46 12.11
C GLN A 142 -8.80 18.68 11.86
N PRO A 143 -9.69 18.03 12.63
CA PRO A 143 -11.12 18.20 12.44
C PRO A 143 -11.59 19.54 13.03
N ARG A 144 -12.74 20.00 12.53
CA ARG A 144 -13.58 20.94 13.26
C ARG A 144 -14.33 20.17 14.33
N VAL A 145 -14.31 20.67 15.56
CA VAL A 145 -15.07 20.10 16.68
C VAL A 145 -16.00 21.17 17.21
N SER A 146 -17.27 20.82 17.40
CA SER A 146 -18.30 21.73 17.90
C SER A 146 -19.19 21.05 18.95
N TRP A 147 -19.69 21.85 19.89
CA TRP A 147 -20.53 21.43 21.01
C TRP A 147 -21.39 22.60 21.50
N THR A 148 -22.36 22.30 22.36
CA THR A 148 -23.17 23.31 23.04
C THR A 148 -22.44 23.73 24.31
N ALA A 149 -21.82 24.90 24.27
CA ALA A 149 -21.11 25.47 25.40
C ALA A 149 -22.08 26.12 26.40
N GLU A 150 -21.86 25.89 27.69
CA GLU A 150 -22.53 26.61 28.76
C GLU A 150 -21.97 28.04 28.87
N ALA A 151 -22.82 28.99 29.24
CA ALA A 151 -22.42 30.40 29.34
C ALA A 151 -21.27 30.59 30.35
N ASN A 152 -20.27 31.38 29.97
CA ASN A 152 -19.09 31.72 30.78
C ASN A 152 -18.19 30.54 31.18
N LYS A 153 -18.39 29.34 30.61
CA LYS A 153 -17.47 28.21 30.81
C LYS A 153 -16.28 28.29 29.87
N ILE A 154 -15.16 27.78 30.37
CA ILE A 154 -13.92 27.62 29.63
C ILE A 154 -13.65 26.11 29.54
N TYR A 155 -13.17 25.65 28.39
CA TYR A 155 -13.00 24.24 28.12
C TYR A 155 -11.58 23.87 27.71
N THR A 156 -11.21 22.62 28.02
CA THR A 156 -10.08 21.90 27.45
C THR A 156 -10.59 20.76 26.58
N LEU A 157 -10.13 20.71 25.32
CA LEU A 157 -10.37 19.62 24.39
C LEU A 157 -9.09 18.78 24.24
N MET A 158 -9.20 17.48 24.48
CA MET A 158 -8.13 16.52 24.25
C MET A 158 -8.54 15.53 23.16
N VAL A 159 -7.55 15.08 22.38
CA VAL A 159 -7.69 13.91 21.51
C VAL A 159 -6.72 12.86 21.98
N TRP A 160 -7.21 11.66 22.20
CA TRP A 160 -6.44 10.60 22.84
C TRP A 160 -6.70 9.24 22.17
N ASP A 161 -5.63 8.50 21.91
CA ASP A 161 -5.68 7.12 21.44
C ASP A 161 -5.87 6.20 22.65
N ALA A 162 -7.09 5.68 22.84
CA ALA A 162 -7.39 4.87 24.02
C ALA A 162 -6.80 3.46 23.93
N GLY A 163 -6.49 2.96 22.73
CA GLY A 163 -5.88 1.64 22.59
C GLY A 163 -4.38 1.66 22.86
N ALA A 164 -3.67 2.66 22.35
CA ALA A 164 -2.22 2.81 22.55
C ALA A 164 -1.88 3.63 23.80
N VAL A 165 -2.85 4.33 24.38
CA VAL A 165 -2.69 5.27 25.51
C VAL A 165 -1.80 6.45 25.11
N ILE A 166 -2.02 7.04 23.93
CA ILE A 166 -1.17 8.10 23.38
C ILE A 166 -1.98 9.39 23.25
N MET A 167 -1.43 10.52 23.70
CA MET A 167 -2.04 11.83 23.48
C MET A 167 -1.83 12.28 22.04
N HIS A 168 -2.89 12.77 21.40
CA HIS A 168 -2.91 13.23 20.01
C HIS A 168 -3.16 14.72 19.88
N ALA A 169 -3.85 15.36 20.82
CA ALA A 169 -4.01 16.81 20.88
C ALA A 169 -4.36 17.27 22.30
N VAL A 170 -3.93 18.49 22.64
CA VAL A 170 -4.36 19.19 23.87
C VAL A 170 -4.56 20.66 23.53
N MET A 171 -5.81 21.08 23.50
CA MET A 171 -6.26 22.45 23.28
C MET A 171 -6.99 22.93 24.52
N TYR A 172 -6.70 24.12 25.02
CA TYR A 172 -7.21 24.61 26.30
C TYR A 172 -7.54 26.10 26.22
N ASN A 173 -8.15 26.62 27.29
CA ASN A 173 -8.64 27.99 27.37
C ASN A 173 -9.68 28.33 26.29
N ILE A 174 -10.47 27.33 25.88
CA ILE A 174 -11.48 27.49 24.84
C ILE A 174 -12.71 28.17 25.46
N ARG A 175 -12.96 29.42 25.08
CA ARG A 175 -14.12 30.19 25.54
C ARG A 175 -15.32 29.90 24.62
N GLY A 176 -16.42 29.43 25.18
CA GLY A 176 -17.57 28.98 24.41
C GLY A 176 -17.26 27.70 23.62
N SER A 177 -17.62 27.68 22.34
CA SER A 177 -17.40 26.54 21.42
C SER A 177 -16.50 26.87 20.23
N ASN A 178 -15.74 27.97 20.29
CA ASN A 178 -14.87 28.40 19.19
C ASN A 178 -13.42 27.97 19.41
N LEU A 179 -12.97 26.97 18.63
CA LEU A 179 -11.59 26.48 18.64
C LEU A 179 -10.57 27.48 18.09
N ASP A 180 -10.97 28.49 17.31
CA ASP A 180 -10.04 29.52 16.81
C ASP A 180 -9.44 30.35 17.95
N ASN A 181 -10.11 30.38 19.11
CA ASN A 181 -9.64 31.06 20.32
C ASN A 181 -8.83 30.12 21.25
N ALA A 182 -8.63 28.86 20.88
CA ALA A 182 -7.95 27.89 21.71
C ALA A 182 -6.44 28.16 21.80
N GLN A 183 -5.87 27.93 22.97
CA GLN A 183 -4.43 27.76 23.11
C GLN A 183 -4.08 26.28 22.93
N THR A 184 -2.98 25.98 22.25
CA THR A 184 -2.60 24.60 21.95
C THR A 184 -1.31 24.23 22.67
N ALA A 185 -1.36 23.25 23.56
CA ALA A 185 -0.18 22.68 24.22
C ALA A 185 0.39 21.50 23.41
N TYR A 186 -0.48 20.80 22.69
CA TYR A 186 -0.08 19.70 21.81
C TYR A 186 -0.93 19.72 20.54
N ASN A 187 -0.27 19.97 19.42
CA ASN A 187 -0.94 20.05 18.11
C ASN A 187 -1.56 18.70 17.74
N TYR A 188 -2.72 18.76 17.07
CA TYR A 188 -3.40 17.58 16.57
C TYR A 188 -2.48 16.74 15.69
N ARG A 189 -2.37 15.47 16.03
CA ARG A 189 -1.77 14.43 15.19
C ARG A 189 -2.86 13.44 14.83
N GLY A 190 -2.95 13.10 13.56
CA GLY A 190 -3.89 12.09 13.09
C GLY A 190 -3.67 10.71 13.72
N PRO A 191 -4.70 9.86 13.73
CA PRO A 191 -4.56 8.46 14.09
C PRO A 191 -3.56 7.74 13.18
N LYS A 192 -2.84 6.78 13.75
CA LYS A 192 -1.81 5.99 13.06
C LYS A 192 -1.99 4.51 13.39
N ASN A 193 -3.19 3.96 13.20
CA ASN A 193 -3.44 2.56 13.55
C ASN A 193 -2.70 1.61 12.59
N PRO A 194 -1.74 0.77 13.05
CA PRO A 194 -1.08 -0.21 12.18
C PRO A 194 -1.94 -1.45 11.94
N VAL A 195 -3.01 -1.67 12.72
CA VAL A 195 -3.68 -2.96 12.83
C VAL A 195 -5.05 -2.95 12.16
N ASP A 196 -5.42 -4.06 11.52
CA ASP A 196 -6.76 -4.28 10.98
C ASP A 196 -7.79 -4.65 12.06
N ARG A 197 -7.84 -3.85 13.13
CA ARG A 197 -8.75 -3.98 14.26
C ARG A 197 -9.26 -2.60 14.64
N ASP A 198 -10.44 -2.56 15.23
CA ASP A 198 -11.05 -1.32 15.73
C ASP A 198 -10.13 -0.67 16.77
N GLN A 199 -9.61 0.51 16.44
CA GLN A 199 -8.82 1.36 17.33
C GLN A 199 -9.63 2.62 17.66
N PRO A 200 -9.92 2.86 18.95
CA PRO A 200 -10.64 4.06 19.38
C PRO A 200 -9.71 5.25 19.62
N TYR A 201 -10.02 6.36 18.94
CA TYR A 201 -9.50 7.69 19.21
C TYR A 201 -10.62 8.55 19.76
N VAL A 202 -10.41 9.17 20.91
CA VAL A 202 -11.46 9.79 21.71
C VAL A 202 -11.23 11.29 21.76
N PHE A 203 -12.26 12.04 21.44
CA PHE A 203 -12.34 13.47 21.66
C PHE A 203 -12.99 13.69 23.02
N LEU A 204 -12.28 14.37 23.92
CA LEU A 204 -12.69 14.56 25.30
C LEU A 204 -12.76 16.05 25.62
N LEU A 205 -13.94 16.52 26.02
CA LEU A 205 -14.16 17.90 26.43
C LEU A 205 -14.30 17.97 27.95
N TYR A 206 -13.45 18.77 28.59
CA TYR A 206 -13.46 19.03 30.02
C TYR A 206 -13.74 20.49 30.32
N GLU A 207 -14.41 20.75 31.44
CA GLU A 207 -14.59 22.09 31.98
C GLU A 207 -13.37 22.52 32.81
N GLN A 208 -13.01 23.79 32.68
CA GLN A 208 -12.00 24.46 33.50
C GLN A 208 -12.68 25.38 34.52
N GLU A 209 -12.18 25.40 35.75
CA GLU A 209 -12.62 26.38 36.76
C GLU A 209 -12.08 27.79 36.46
N ALA A 210 -10.89 27.87 35.87
CA ALA A 210 -10.21 29.12 35.52
C ALA A 210 -9.38 28.97 34.24
N GLU A 211 -8.89 30.09 33.72
CA GLU A 211 -7.94 30.08 32.61
C GLU A 211 -6.62 29.44 33.04
N LEU A 212 -6.16 28.44 32.29
CA LEU A 212 -4.93 27.70 32.57
C LEU A 212 -3.72 28.50 32.09
N ILE A 213 -2.62 28.40 32.84
CA ILE A 213 -1.37 29.06 32.50
C ILE A 213 -0.61 28.19 31.46
N PRO A 214 -0.27 28.73 30.27
CA PRO A 214 0.36 27.95 29.19
C PRO A 214 1.60 27.17 29.58
N ALA A 215 2.47 27.80 30.39
CA ALA A 215 3.72 27.20 30.83
C ALA A 215 3.48 25.93 31.66
N ASN A 216 2.46 25.90 32.50
CA ASN A 216 2.18 24.76 33.37
C ASN A 216 1.78 23.53 32.56
N ILE A 217 0.86 23.70 31.61
CA ILE A 217 0.36 22.61 30.77
C ILE A 217 1.45 22.11 29.82
N THR A 218 2.15 23.04 29.16
CA THR A 218 3.19 22.69 28.18
C THR A 218 4.36 21.98 28.85
N ASN A 219 4.83 22.48 30.01
CA ASN A 219 5.95 21.85 30.73
C ASN A 219 5.57 20.47 31.28
N ALA A 220 4.35 20.31 31.81
CA ALA A 220 3.88 19.01 32.25
C ALA A 220 3.82 18.00 31.10
N LEU A 221 3.30 18.42 29.95
CA LEU A 221 3.21 17.57 28.77
C LEU A 221 4.59 17.17 28.24
N ILE A 222 5.55 18.10 28.22
CA ILE A 222 6.94 17.82 27.86
C ILE A 222 7.57 16.83 28.85
N ALA A 223 7.39 17.05 30.15
CA ALA A 223 7.93 16.16 31.18
C ALA A 223 7.39 14.73 30.99
N PHE A 224 6.07 14.58 30.85
CA PHE A 224 5.48 13.27 30.62
C PHE A 224 5.96 12.63 29.33
N LEU A 225 5.97 13.34 28.20
CA LEU A 225 6.42 12.79 26.92
C LEU A 225 7.91 12.39 26.94
N SER A 226 8.72 13.02 27.79
CA SER A 226 10.13 12.68 27.97
C SER A 226 10.33 11.40 28.81
N GLU A 227 9.45 11.13 29.77
CA GLU A 227 9.51 9.96 30.64
C GLU A 227 8.80 8.75 30.01
N ASN A 228 7.61 8.98 29.45
CA ASN A 228 6.76 7.95 28.86
C ASN A 228 5.88 8.51 27.75
N ARG A 229 5.94 7.89 26.57
CA ARG A 229 5.07 8.28 25.45
C ARG A 229 3.61 7.85 25.65
N PHE A 230 3.34 7.01 26.64
CA PHE A 230 2.00 6.54 26.98
C PHE A 230 1.41 7.37 28.12
N ILE A 231 0.50 8.28 27.78
CA ILE A 231 -0.09 9.25 28.69
C ILE A 231 -1.61 9.12 28.61
N ALA A 232 -2.23 8.77 29.73
CA ALA A 232 -3.67 8.83 29.89
C ALA A 232 -4.12 10.27 30.23
N PRO A 233 -5.37 10.66 29.90
CA PRO A 233 -5.90 11.99 30.18
C PRO A 233 -5.89 12.36 31.67
N ASP A 234 -5.99 11.38 32.58
CA ASP A 234 -5.93 11.57 34.04
C ASP A 234 -4.79 12.50 34.49
N LYS A 235 -3.60 12.38 33.87
CA LYS A 235 -2.44 13.20 34.22
C LYS A 235 -2.70 14.68 34.00
N ILE A 236 -3.26 15.04 32.85
CA ILE A 236 -3.57 16.44 32.52
C ILE A 236 -4.76 16.92 33.33
N VAL A 237 -5.79 16.07 33.49
CA VAL A 237 -6.97 16.36 34.31
C VAL A 237 -6.58 16.74 35.73
N ASN A 238 -5.67 15.97 36.35
CA ASN A 238 -5.22 16.22 37.72
C ASN A 238 -4.40 17.51 37.84
N ILE A 239 -3.46 17.76 36.92
CA ILE A 239 -2.61 18.97 36.95
C ILE A 239 -3.41 20.24 36.72
N ALA A 240 -4.39 20.18 35.81
CA ALA A 240 -5.20 21.32 35.43
C ALA A 240 -6.51 21.43 36.23
N SER A 241 -6.73 20.53 37.20
CA SER A 241 -7.94 20.45 38.03
C SER A 241 -9.22 20.50 37.18
N LEU A 242 -9.26 19.70 36.12
CA LEU A 242 -10.36 19.69 35.15
C LEU A 242 -11.56 18.90 35.66
N SER A 243 -12.77 19.37 35.33
CA SER A 243 -14.02 18.66 35.61
C SER A 243 -14.57 17.97 34.35
N GLY A 244 -14.88 16.67 34.42
CA GLY A 244 -15.46 15.93 33.29
C GLY A 244 -14.89 14.52 33.07
N PRO A 245 -14.96 14.00 31.82
CA PRO A 245 -15.35 14.70 30.59
C PRO A 245 -16.85 15.00 30.56
N VAL A 246 -17.21 16.17 30.05
CA VAL A 246 -18.61 16.65 29.89
C VAL A 246 -19.14 16.46 28.48
N GLY A 247 -18.26 16.29 27.50
CA GLY A 247 -18.60 15.94 26.14
C GLY A 247 -17.60 14.96 25.55
N VAL A 248 -18.07 13.99 24.77
CA VAL A 248 -17.20 13.00 24.13
C VAL A 248 -17.60 12.71 22.69
N SER A 249 -16.66 12.22 21.89
CA SER A 249 -16.94 11.58 20.60
C SER A 249 -15.84 10.57 20.31
N VAL A 250 -16.18 9.47 19.64
CA VAL A 250 -15.27 8.32 19.44
C VAL A 250 -15.06 8.08 17.95
N LEU A 251 -13.85 8.32 17.47
CA LEU A 251 -13.40 7.90 16.16
C LEU A 251 -12.86 6.48 16.24
N THR A 252 -13.60 5.52 15.69
CA THR A 252 -13.13 4.13 15.57
C THR A 252 -12.60 3.89 14.16
N VAL A 253 -11.33 3.51 14.04
CA VAL A 253 -10.61 3.33 12.77
C VAL A 253 -9.86 2.00 12.71
N LYS A 254 -9.73 1.43 11.51
CA LYS A 254 -8.89 0.26 11.20
C LYS A 254 -7.72 0.68 10.31
N ALA A 255 -6.68 -0.14 10.25
CA ALA A 255 -5.58 0.08 9.33
C ALA A 255 -6.01 0.07 7.86
N ASP A 256 -5.57 1.08 7.14
CA ASP A 256 -5.75 1.28 5.71
C ASP A 256 -4.37 1.36 5.01
N PRO A 257 -4.32 1.50 3.67
CA PRO A 257 -3.04 1.64 2.96
C PRO A 257 -2.19 2.82 3.45
N TYR A 258 -2.80 3.97 3.77
CA TYR A 258 -2.09 5.16 4.22
C TYR A 258 -1.30 4.92 5.52
N SER A 259 -1.97 4.39 6.54
CA SER A 259 -1.36 4.07 7.83
C SER A 259 -0.35 2.92 7.74
N THR A 260 -0.61 1.93 6.88
CA THR A 260 0.32 0.83 6.60
C THR A 260 1.65 1.38 6.07
N GLU A 261 1.58 2.29 5.10
CA GLU A 261 2.79 2.92 4.54
C GLU A 261 3.48 3.84 5.56
N TYR A 262 2.71 4.65 6.31
CA TYR A 262 3.28 5.49 7.36
C TYR A 262 4.10 4.67 8.36
N MET A 263 3.56 3.52 8.78
CA MET A 263 4.23 2.61 9.72
C MET A 263 5.48 1.95 9.12
N LYS A 264 5.44 1.60 7.84
CA LYS A 264 6.61 1.09 7.09
C LYS A 264 7.71 2.14 7.05
N GLN A 265 7.38 3.37 6.67
CA GLN A 265 8.35 4.47 6.53
C GLN A 265 8.99 4.86 7.86
N ASN A 266 8.24 4.78 8.96
CA ASN A 266 8.75 5.02 10.31
C ASN A 266 9.44 3.81 10.95
N ARG A 267 9.64 2.71 10.19
CA ARG A 267 10.29 1.47 10.65
C ARG A 267 9.65 0.88 11.91
N ILE A 268 8.32 0.92 12.00
CA ILE A 268 7.58 0.33 13.13
C ILE A 268 7.10 -1.08 12.75
N VAL A 269 6.29 -1.18 11.69
CA VAL A 269 5.78 -2.46 11.16
C VAL A 269 5.52 -2.31 9.66
N ASN A 270 5.83 -3.34 8.88
CA ASN A 270 5.54 -3.44 7.45
C ASN A 270 4.36 -4.38 7.23
N ASN A 271 3.12 -3.85 7.22
CA ASN A 271 1.91 -4.65 7.00
C ASN A 271 1.54 -4.83 5.52
N CYS A 272 2.31 -4.29 4.57
CA CYS A 272 2.08 -4.52 3.15
C CYS A 272 1.97 -6.01 2.75
N PRO A 273 2.83 -6.95 3.22
CA PRO A 273 2.69 -8.37 2.86
C PRO A 273 1.41 -9.00 3.46
N VAL A 274 0.98 -8.54 4.64
CA VAL A 274 -0.28 -8.99 5.24
C VAL A 274 -1.48 -8.52 4.41
N LYS A 275 -1.45 -7.29 3.90
CA LYS A 275 -2.49 -6.78 2.99
C LYS A 275 -2.48 -7.49 1.63
N LEU A 276 -1.33 -8.01 1.18
CA LEU A 276 -1.21 -8.81 -0.03
C LEU A 276 -1.72 -10.27 0.15
N THR A 277 -1.73 -10.77 1.39
CA THR A 277 -2.05 -12.17 1.71
C THR A 277 -3.41 -12.63 1.15
N PRO A 278 -4.53 -11.90 1.31
CA PRO A 278 -5.82 -12.35 0.77
C PRO A 278 -5.83 -12.45 -0.77
N MET A 279 -5.09 -11.56 -1.45
CA MET A 279 -4.97 -11.61 -2.91
C MET A 279 -4.17 -12.83 -3.35
N PHE A 280 -3.09 -13.13 -2.65
CA PHE A 280 -2.27 -14.32 -2.91
C PHE A 280 -3.05 -15.62 -2.63
N ALA A 281 -3.74 -15.71 -1.49
CA ALA A 281 -4.53 -16.86 -1.10
C ALA A 281 -5.73 -17.14 -2.03
N ALA A 282 -6.21 -16.11 -2.75
CA ALA A 282 -7.27 -16.23 -3.74
C ALA A 282 -6.77 -16.66 -5.13
N LEU A 283 -5.46 -16.76 -5.35
CA LEU A 283 -4.93 -17.23 -6.63
C LEU A 283 -5.23 -18.72 -6.82
N PRO A 284 -5.76 -19.13 -7.98
CA PRO A 284 -6.10 -20.53 -8.26
C PRO A 284 -4.85 -21.34 -8.63
N LEU A 285 -3.89 -21.43 -7.71
CA LEU A 285 -2.65 -22.16 -7.90
C LEU A 285 -2.89 -23.66 -7.69
N SER A 286 -2.12 -24.51 -8.38
CA SER A 286 -2.21 -25.97 -8.27
C SER A 286 -1.85 -26.51 -6.88
N TYR A 287 -1.17 -25.71 -6.07
CA TYR A 287 -0.83 -25.98 -4.67
C TYR A 287 -1.69 -25.14 -3.72
N ASN A 288 -2.03 -25.72 -2.58
CA ASN A 288 -2.89 -25.03 -1.62
C ASN A 288 -2.13 -23.87 -0.95
N VAL A 289 -2.61 -22.65 -1.21
CA VAL A 289 -2.13 -21.40 -0.60
C VAL A 289 -3.16 -20.73 0.31
N SER A 290 -4.32 -21.36 0.56
CA SER A 290 -5.44 -20.75 1.30
C SER A 290 -5.05 -20.29 2.70
N ASP A 291 -4.15 -21.04 3.35
CA ASP A 291 -3.75 -20.84 4.74
C ASP A 291 -2.40 -20.09 4.84
N VAL A 292 -1.83 -19.67 3.70
CA VAL A 292 -0.56 -18.94 3.68
C VAL A 292 -0.78 -17.54 4.21
N ARG A 293 0.12 -17.11 5.09
CA ARG A 293 0.22 -15.72 5.53
C ARG A 293 1.59 -15.18 5.17
N LEU A 294 1.62 -14.17 4.31
CA LEU A 294 2.88 -13.54 3.90
C LEU A 294 3.39 -12.65 5.05
N LEU A 295 4.65 -12.85 5.45
CA LEU A 295 5.30 -12.10 6.52
C LEU A 295 6.48 -11.27 6.01
N SER A 296 6.82 -11.36 4.73
CA SER A 296 7.88 -10.60 4.08
C SER A 296 7.39 -9.95 2.79
N SER A 297 7.68 -8.66 2.63
CA SER A 297 7.60 -8.02 1.31
C SER A 297 8.73 -8.54 0.41
N VAL A 298 8.41 -8.73 -0.87
CA VAL A 298 9.38 -9.01 -1.93
C VAL A 298 9.32 -7.82 -2.90
N ASP A 299 10.15 -6.82 -2.64
CA ASP A 299 10.19 -5.59 -3.43
C ASP A 299 11.12 -5.81 -4.63
N VAL A 300 10.54 -5.91 -5.84
CA VAL A 300 11.26 -6.20 -7.09
C VAL A 300 11.31 -4.95 -7.96
N THR A 301 12.52 -4.57 -8.37
CA THR A 301 12.76 -3.42 -9.24
C THR A 301 13.62 -3.82 -10.44
N PHE A 302 13.05 -3.72 -11.63
CA PHE A 302 13.77 -3.86 -12.89
C PHE A 302 14.31 -2.50 -13.32
N THR A 303 15.63 -2.38 -13.49
CA THR A 303 16.27 -1.21 -14.10
C THR A 303 16.77 -1.61 -15.48
N SER A 304 16.19 -0.99 -16.51
CA SER A 304 16.53 -1.26 -17.90
C SER A 304 17.23 -0.05 -18.50
N PRO A 305 18.49 -0.18 -18.96
CA PRO A 305 19.17 0.90 -19.66
C PRO A 305 18.53 1.16 -21.02
N GLU A 306 18.90 2.29 -21.62
CA GLU A 306 18.51 2.60 -23.00
C GLU A 306 18.93 1.47 -23.95
N ILE A 307 18.08 1.21 -24.95
CA ILE A 307 18.38 0.30 -26.05
C ILE A 307 17.90 0.87 -27.37
N SER A 308 18.63 0.57 -28.44
CA SER A 308 18.18 0.76 -29.81
C SER A 308 18.20 -0.58 -30.53
N PHE A 309 17.11 -0.90 -31.23
CA PHE A 309 16.97 -2.16 -31.95
C PHE A 309 15.98 -2.02 -33.11
N ARG A 310 16.06 -2.94 -34.08
CA ARG A 310 15.15 -2.97 -35.23
C ARG A 310 14.10 -4.05 -35.05
N SER A 311 12.82 -3.70 -35.15
CA SER A 311 11.68 -4.63 -35.01
C SER A 311 10.70 -4.43 -36.16
N CYS A 312 10.52 -5.44 -37.01
CA CYS A 312 9.64 -5.38 -38.18
C CYS A 312 9.91 -4.17 -39.07
N CYS A 313 11.17 -4.02 -39.49
CA CYS A 313 11.69 -2.94 -40.31
C CYS A 313 11.78 -1.55 -39.66
N HIS A 314 11.26 -1.35 -38.44
CA HIS A 314 11.32 -0.08 -37.72
C HIS A 314 12.48 -0.02 -36.73
N ASP A 315 13.26 1.05 -36.76
CA ASP A 315 14.27 1.34 -35.75
C ASP A 315 13.58 1.96 -34.53
N VAL A 316 13.74 1.31 -33.39
CA VAL A 316 13.10 1.67 -32.13
C VAL A 316 14.18 1.98 -31.12
N THR A 317 14.06 3.12 -30.46
CA THR A 317 14.87 3.45 -29.27
C THR A 317 13.94 3.56 -28.07
N ILE A 318 14.28 2.83 -27.00
CA ILE A 318 13.55 2.87 -25.74
C ILE A 318 14.51 3.40 -24.69
N GLU A 319 14.16 4.56 -24.13
CA GLU A 319 14.93 5.23 -23.09
C GLU A 319 15.06 4.36 -21.83
N SER A 320 16.10 4.65 -21.02
CA SER A 320 16.28 3.99 -19.74
C SER A 320 15.07 4.18 -18.82
N ASN A 321 14.65 3.12 -18.14
CA ASN A 321 13.52 3.19 -17.22
C ASN A 321 13.63 2.20 -16.06
N SER A 322 12.91 2.48 -14.99
CA SER A 322 12.75 1.58 -13.85
C SER A 322 11.28 1.16 -13.69
N ARG A 323 11.05 -0.12 -13.41
CA ARG A 323 9.72 -0.70 -13.22
C ARG A 323 9.72 -1.56 -11.98
N MET A 324 8.75 -1.32 -11.10
CA MET A 324 8.54 -2.15 -9.92
C MET A 324 7.37 -3.09 -10.15
N THR A 325 7.46 -4.30 -9.61
CA THR A 325 6.30 -5.20 -9.53
C THR A 325 5.23 -4.58 -8.64
N ASN A 326 3.96 -4.69 -9.03
CA ASN A 326 2.84 -4.20 -8.23
C ASN A 326 1.67 -5.19 -8.26
N PRO A 327 1.70 -6.20 -7.37
CA PRO A 327 0.68 -7.24 -7.36
C PRO A 327 -0.69 -6.77 -6.84
N MET A 328 -0.76 -5.62 -6.16
CA MET A 328 -2.02 -5.05 -5.66
C MET A 328 -2.67 -4.05 -6.63
N GLY A 329 -1.98 -3.69 -7.71
CA GLY A 329 -2.44 -2.73 -8.70
C GLY A 329 -2.21 -3.21 -10.13
N ASN A 330 -1.93 -2.27 -11.04
CA ASN A 330 -1.55 -2.65 -12.40
C ASN A 330 -0.09 -3.13 -12.43
N GLY A 331 0.07 -4.45 -12.35
CA GLY A 331 1.36 -5.12 -12.35
C GLY A 331 1.89 -5.45 -13.75
N ARG A 332 1.61 -4.69 -14.81
CA ARG A 332 2.13 -5.02 -16.15
C ARG A 332 3.55 -4.47 -16.36
N ILE A 333 4.50 -5.33 -16.74
CA ILE A 333 5.87 -4.94 -17.10
C ILE A 333 6.23 -5.56 -18.45
N TRP A 334 6.62 -4.71 -19.40
CA TRP A 334 7.00 -5.17 -20.74
C TRP A 334 8.37 -5.87 -20.77
N PRO A 335 8.55 -6.86 -21.66
CA PRO A 335 9.81 -7.62 -21.81
C PRO A 335 11.06 -6.77 -22.00
N VAL A 336 10.94 -5.63 -22.70
CA VAL A 336 12.03 -4.66 -22.85
C VAL A 336 12.61 -4.21 -21.49
N TYR A 337 11.80 -4.15 -20.44
CA TYR A 337 12.25 -3.71 -19.11
C TYR A 337 12.80 -4.85 -18.26
N THR A 338 12.55 -6.10 -18.60
CA THR A 338 12.95 -7.28 -17.83
C THR A 338 14.20 -7.97 -18.38
N ARG A 339 14.94 -7.34 -19.30
CA ARG A 339 16.13 -7.95 -19.94
C ARG A 339 17.26 -8.28 -18.97
N HIS A 340 17.33 -7.54 -17.87
CA HIS A 340 18.38 -7.67 -16.86
C HIS A 340 17.81 -8.19 -15.55
N VAL A 341 18.67 -8.85 -14.78
CA VAL A 341 18.33 -9.33 -13.43
C VAL A 341 17.82 -8.15 -12.59
N PRO A 342 16.66 -8.29 -11.91
CA PRO A 342 16.12 -7.21 -11.09
C PRO A 342 16.88 -7.07 -9.77
N SER A 343 16.79 -5.88 -9.18
CA SER A 343 17.09 -5.69 -7.76
C SER A 343 15.93 -6.23 -6.92
N ILE A 344 16.25 -7.04 -5.92
CA ILE A 344 15.28 -7.61 -4.98
C ILE A 344 15.63 -7.14 -3.57
N ALA A 345 14.64 -6.66 -2.83
CA ALA A 345 14.77 -6.37 -1.42
C ALA A 345 13.70 -7.13 -0.63
N PHE A 346 14.11 -7.75 0.48
CA PHE A 346 13.21 -8.39 1.42
C PHE A 346 13.02 -7.48 2.63
N THR A 347 11.76 -7.24 3.00
CA THR A 347 11.44 -6.46 4.21
C THR A 347 10.48 -7.25 5.09
N PRO A 348 10.86 -7.58 6.34
CA PRO A 348 10.04 -8.41 7.20
C PRO A 348 8.87 -7.60 7.78
N LEU A 349 7.86 -8.29 8.27
CA LEU A 349 6.69 -7.71 8.92
C LEU A 349 7.08 -6.79 10.09
N SER A 350 7.99 -7.25 10.96
CA SER A 350 8.41 -6.51 12.15
C SER A 350 9.82 -5.95 11.99
N PHE A 351 9.98 -4.64 12.12
CA PHE A 351 11.30 -4.01 12.15
C PHE A 351 12.02 -4.16 13.49
N PHE A 352 11.31 -4.62 14.53
CA PHE A 352 11.91 -4.90 15.84
C PHE A 352 12.66 -6.24 15.88
N ASP A 353 12.34 -7.19 14.99
CA ASP A 353 13.11 -8.42 14.86
C ASP A 353 14.31 -8.20 13.93
N THR A 354 15.34 -7.54 14.46
CA THR A 354 16.60 -7.25 13.75
C THR A 354 17.33 -8.51 13.27
N PHE A 355 16.99 -9.69 13.82
CA PHE A 355 17.56 -10.98 13.45
C PHE A 355 16.64 -11.83 12.59
N TYR A 356 15.55 -11.28 12.06
CA TYR A 356 14.52 -12.04 11.33
C TYR A 356 15.13 -12.94 10.24
N TYR A 357 15.94 -12.38 9.34
CA TYR A 357 16.60 -13.16 8.27
C TYR A 357 17.92 -13.82 8.68
N MET A 358 18.43 -13.58 9.89
CA MET A 358 19.66 -14.22 10.37
C MET A 358 19.41 -15.63 10.91
N LYS A 359 18.17 -15.94 11.29
CA LYS A 359 17.80 -17.23 11.92
C LYS A 359 17.57 -18.35 10.93
N ASN A 360 17.26 -18.03 9.67
CA ASN A 360 16.81 -19.00 8.67
C ASN A 360 17.53 -18.82 7.34
N HIS A 361 17.46 -19.87 6.51
CA HIS A 361 17.83 -19.80 5.10
C HIS A 361 16.58 -19.59 4.25
N TYR A 362 16.74 -18.97 3.09
CA TYR A 362 15.64 -18.69 2.17
C TYR A 362 15.95 -19.15 0.75
N THR A 363 14.89 -19.39 -0.02
CA THR A 363 14.93 -19.63 -1.46
C THR A 363 14.09 -18.56 -2.16
N LEU A 364 14.62 -17.96 -3.22
CA LEU A 364 13.89 -17.11 -4.15
C LEU A 364 13.69 -17.85 -5.47
N LEU A 365 12.45 -17.88 -5.95
CA LEU A 365 12.07 -18.37 -7.27
C LEU A 365 11.46 -17.22 -8.08
N LEU A 366 11.77 -17.16 -9.37
CA LEU A 366 10.95 -16.48 -10.38
C LEU A 366 10.30 -17.55 -11.26
N LEU A 367 8.97 -17.59 -11.25
CA LEU A 367 8.16 -18.62 -11.88
C LEU A 367 7.26 -18.03 -12.96
N ASP A 368 7.08 -18.72 -14.08
CA ASP A 368 5.90 -18.52 -14.92
C ASP A 368 4.78 -19.41 -14.39
N VAL A 369 3.72 -18.79 -13.90
CA VAL A 369 2.55 -19.46 -13.27
C VAL A 369 1.30 -19.31 -14.14
N THR A 370 1.45 -18.93 -15.41
CA THR A 370 0.30 -18.66 -16.28
C THR A 370 -0.63 -19.86 -16.41
N ASP A 371 -0.06 -21.04 -16.67
CA ASP A 371 -0.81 -22.27 -16.93
C ASP A 371 -1.43 -22.83 -15.63
N ASP A 372 -0.75 -22.60 -14.50
CA ASP A 372 -1.26 -22.83 -13.13
C ASP A 372 -2.53 -22.00 -12.89
N LEU A 373 -2.44 -20.68 -13.12
CA LEU A 373 -3.56 -19.76 -12.90
C LEU A 373 -4.74 -20.01 -13.84
N ALA A 374 -4.48 -20.60 -15.01
CA ALA A 374 -5.50 -21.02 -15.95
C ALA A 374 -6.19 -22.35 -15.57
N MET A 375 -5.79 -22.97 -14.44
CA MET A 375 -6.29 -24.27 -13.97
C MET A 375 -6.23 -25.36 -15.03
N THR A 376 -5.14 -25.37 -15.80
CA THR A 376 -4.90 -26.44 -16.77
C THR A 376 -4.70 -27.78 -16.05
N SER A 377 -5.05 -28.90 -16.69
CA SER A 377 -4.99 -30.22 -16.05
C SER A 377 -3.56 -30.70 -15.75
N ASP A 378 -2.57 -30.09 -16.41
CA ASP A 378 -1.13 -30.34 -16.23
C ASP A 378 -0.38 -29.01 -16.41
N PRO A 379 -0.34 -28.16 -15.37
CA PRO A 379 0.18 -26.80 -15.51
C PRO A 379 1.70 -26.80 -15.64
N ASP A 380 2.20 -26.18 -16.70
CA ASP A 380 3.63 -26.05 -16.93
C ASP A 380 4.21 -24.84 -16.19
N THR A 381 4.66 -25.06 -14.94
CA THR A 381 5.38 -24.03 -14.18
C THR A 381 6.84 -23.99 -14.62
N LEU A 382 7.28 -22.85 -15.15
CA LEU A 382 8.67 -22.66 -15.61
C LEU A 382 9.48 -21.80 -14.65
N VAL A 383 10.76 -22.14 -14.43
CA VAL A 383 11.65 -21.40 -13.53
C VAL A 383 12.59 -20.49 -14.32
N HIS A 384 12.36 -19.18 -14.22
CA HIS A 384 13.20 -18.15 -14.84
C HIS A 384 14.42 -17.79 -13.98
N TRP A 385 14.37 -18.00 -12.67
CA TRP A 385 15.48 -17.71 -11.77
C TRP A 385 15.33 -18.50 -10.47
N GLN A 386 16.40 -19.10 -9.97
CA GLN A 386 16.42 -19.82 -8.69
C GLN A 386 17.68 -19.50 -7.90
N VAL A 387 17.48 -19.01 -6.68
CA VAL A 387 18.54 -18.78 -5.70
C VAL A 387 18.14 -19.47 -4.40
N VAL A 388 18.95 -20.41 -3.92
CA VAL A 388 18.72 -21.13 -2.66
C VAL A 388 19.73 -20.68 -1.60
N ASN A 389 19.53 -21.08 -0.35
CA ASN A 389 20.45 -20.86 0.76
C ASN A 389 20.77 -19.38 1.02
N ILE A 390 19.83 -18.49 0.66
CA ILE A 390 19.92 -17.05 0.91
C ILE A 390 19.99 -16.85 2.43
N ARG A 391 20.99 -16.07 2.88
CA ARG A 391 21.22 -15.76 4.29
C ARG A 391 21.14 -14.25 4.49
N GLN A 392 20.78 -13.83 5.70
CA GLN A 392 20.72 -12.42 6.11
C GLN A 392 19.77 -11.55 5.28
N GLY A 393 18.91 -12.16 4.46
CA GLY A 393 17.98 -11.44 3.58
C GLY A 393 18.67 -10.80 2.37
N ASP A 394 19.86 -11.27 2.01
CA ASP A 394 20.64 -10.76 0.89
C ASP A 394 20.97 -11.88 -0.10
N LEU A 395 20.56 -11.68 -1.35
CA LEU A 395 20.73 -12.65 -2.44
C LEU A 395 22.20 -12.95 -2.76
N THR A 396 23.12 -12.04 -2.43
CA THR A 396 24.56 -12.25 -2.66
C THR A 396 25.16 -13.37 -1.81
N TYR A 397 24.51 -13.74 -0.70
CA TYR A 397 24.91 -14.86 0.16
C TYR A 397 24.26 -16.20 -0.20
N GLY A 398 23.39 -16.22 -1.22
CA GLY A 398 22.71 -17.42 -1.71
C GLY A 398 23.43 -18.08 -2.87
N ASP A 399 23.09 -19.36 -3.10
CA ASP A 399 23.58 -20.15 -4.21
C ASP A 399 22.62 -19.99 -5.39
N THR A 400 23.06 -19.33 -6.47
CA THR A 400 22.28 -19.24 -7.71
C THR A 400 22.39 -20.57 -8.46
N THR A 401 21.33 -21.36 -8.47
CA THR A 401 21.29 -22.70 -9.08
C THR A 401 20.70 -22.67 -10.48
N LEU A 402 19.82 -21.70 -10.76
CA LEU A 402 19.37 -21.36 -12.10
C LEU A 402 19.55 -19.85 -12.29
N PRO A 403 20.41 -19.38 -13.20
CA PRO A 403 20.63 -17.96 -13.42
C PRO A 403 19.39 -17.27 -13.97
N TYR A 404 19.30 -15.95 -13.81
CA TYR A 404 18.17 -15.18 -14.32
C TYR A 404 18.06 -15.29 -15.85
N LYS A 405 16.90 -15.71 -16.34
CA LYS A 405 16.52 -15.69 -17.75
C LYS A 405 15.33 -14.75 -17.95
N ALA A 406 15.54 -13.69 -18.72
CA ALA A 406 14.49 -12.72 -19.03
C ALA A 406 13.26 -13.41 -19.68
N PRO A 407 12.04 -13.05 -19.29
CA PRO A 407 10.84 -13.57 -19.91
C PRO A 407 10.72 -13.07 -21.35
N LEU A 408 10.38 -13.99 -22.26
CA LEU A 408 10.20 -13.71 -23.69
C LEU A 408 8.80 -14.17 -24.15
N PRO A 409 7.74 -13.48 -23.72
CA PRO A 409 6.36 -13.89 -23.99
C PRO A 409 6.00 -13.80 -25.48
N LEU A 410 5.31 -14.82 -25.99
CA LEU A 410 4.54 -14.79 -27.25
C LEU A 410 3.05 -14.50 -27.02
N THR A 411 2.59 -14.66 -25.78
CA THR A 411 1.25 -14.34 -25.28
C THR A 411 1.38 -13.71 -23.90
N ASP A 412 0.29 -13.18 -23.34
CA ASP A 412 0.31 -12.71 -21.96
C ASP A 412 0.75 -13.83 -21.01
N ARG A 413 1.70 -13.52 -20.12
CA ARG A 413 2.24 -14.43 -19.09
C ARG A 413 2.25 -13.76 -17.73
N THR A 414 1.96 -14.51 -16.68
CA THR A 414 2.03 -14.07 -15.28
C THR A 414 3.26 -14.66 -14.61
N LEU A 415 4.16 -13.77 -14.19
CA LEU A 415 5.44 -14.12 -13.58
C LEU A 415 5.38 -13.81 -12.08
N MET A 416 5.79 -14.77 -11.26
CA MET A 416 5.72 -14.69 -9.81
C MET A 416 7.10 -14.87 -9.17
N PHE A 417 7.49 -13.90 -8.37
CA PHE A 417 8.54 -14.04 -7.38
C PHE A 417 7.98 -14.67 -6.11
N LEU A 418 8.55 -15.80 -5.70
CA LEU A 418 8.18 -16.50 -4.48
C LEU A 418 9.38 -16.61 -3.55
N LEU A 419 9.25 -16.07 -2.35
CA LEU A 419 10.23 -16.20 -1.26
C LEU A 419 9.77 -17.30 -0.32
N LEU A 420 10.63 -18.30 -0.15
CA LEU A 420 10.39 -19.48 0.66
C LEU A 420 11.39 -19.52 1.82
N GLN A 421 10.93 -19.68 3.06
CA GLN A 421 11.78 -20.03 4.17
C GLN A 421 12.08 -21.54 4.13
N GLN A 422 13.36 -21.87 4.26
CA GLN A 422 13.83 -23.24 4.31
C GLN A 422 13.77 -23.78 5.75
N SER A 423 13.42 -25.06 5.89
CA SER A 423 13.51 -25.78 7.17
C SER A 423 14.97 -26.08 7.56
N MET A 424 15.82 -26.29 6.56
CA MET A 424 17.24 -26.57 6.65
C MET A 424 17.93 -26.13 5.35
N GLY A 425 19.26 -26.00 5.36
CA GLY A 425 20.01 -25.69 4.15
C GLY A 425 19.72 -26.72 3.04
N VAL A 426 19.54 -26.24 1.82
CA VAL A 426 19.23 -27.04 0.64
C VAL A 426 20.52 -27.51 -0.02
N ASN A 427 20.63 -28.81 -0.26
CA ASN A 427 21.71 -29.35 -1.07
C ASN A 427 21.38 -29.17 -2.57
N VAL A 428 22.23 -28.44 -3.28
CA VAL A 428 22.05 -28.10 -4.71
C VAL A 428 21.97 -29.34 -5.59
N SER A 429 22.68 -30.43 -5.25
CA SER A 429 22.64 -31.67 -6.05
C SER A 429 21.26 -32.31 -6.10
N ASP A 430 20.44 -32.07 -5.07
CA ASP A 430 19.15 -32.73 -4.91
C ASP A 430 18.02 -31.96 -5.62
N LEU A 431 18.34 -30.82 -6.24
CA LEU A 431 17.34 -29.95 -6.89
C LEU A 431 16.88 -30.49 -8.25
N ALA A 432 17.74 -31.25 -8.93
CA ALA A 432 17.45 -31.78 -10.26
C ALA A 432 16.20 -32.68 -10.29
N LYS A 433 15.84 -33.31 -9.17
CA LYS A 433 14.65 -34.17 -9.06
C LYS A 433 13.31 -33.44 -9.13
N PHE A 434 13.33 -32.10 -9.01
CA PHE A 434 12.13 -31.25 -9.08
C PHE A 434 11.94 -30.64 -10.47
N THR A 435 12.93 -30.80 -11.35
CA THR A 435 12.85 -30.49 -12.77
C THR A 435 12.67 -31.81 -13.53
N GLY A 436 11.82 -31.86 -14.56
CA GLY A 436 11.50 -33.11 -15.28
C GLY A 436 12.74 -33.91 -15.75
N ASP A 437 12.63 -35.25 -15.72
CA ASP A 437 13.71 -36.25 -15.91
C ASP A 437 14.49 -36.17 -17.24
N SER A 438 14.01 -35.37 -18.20
CA SER A 438 14.56 -35.25 -19.55
C SER A 438 15.00 -33.84 -19.92
N CYS A 439 15.15 -32.95 -18.94
CA CYS A 439 15.50 -31.56 -19.20
C CYS A 439 16.98 -31.38 -19.61
N PRO A 440 17.30 -31.03 -20.88
CA PRO A 440 18.68 -30.75 -21.26
C PRO A 440 19.20 -29.54 -20.48
N GLN A 441 20.49 -29.53 -20.09
CA GLN A 441 21.07 -28.44 -19.30
C GLN A 441 20.83 -27.04 -19.91
N HIS A 442 20.81 -26.93 -21.25
CA HIS A 442 20.57 -25.67 -21.95
C HIS A 442 19.09 -25.21 -21.95
N LEU A 443 18.16 -26.06 -21.50
CA LEU A 443 16.72 -25.80 -21.41
C LEU A 443 16.21 -25.85 -19.97
N LEU A 444 17.08 -25.84 -18.95
CA LEU A 444 16.67 -25.92 -17.54
C LEU A 444 15.60 -24.89 -17.13
N HIS A 445 15.58 -23.72 -17.78
CA HIS A 445 14.57 -22.68 -17.56
C HIS A 445 13.23 -22.91 -18.27
N ARG A 446 13.15 -23.90 -19.15
CA ARG A 446 12.01 -24.20 -20.04
C ARG A 446 11.43 -25.58 -19.78
N CYS A 447 11.80 -26.19 -18.67
CA CYS A 447 11.29 -27.49 -18.27
C CYS A 447 10.31 -27.34 -17.13
N HIS A 448 9.32 -28.22 -17.14
CA HIS A 448 8.36 -28.36 -16.07
C HIS A 448 9.05 -28.48 -14.71
N PHE A 449 8.64 -27.62 -13.79
CA PHE A 449 9.10 -27.60 -12.41
C PHE A 449 7.98 -27.96 -11.46
N ASN A 450 8.18 -29.05 -10.70
CA ASN A 450 7.20 -29.50 -9.73
C ASN A 450 7.34 -28.70 -8.42
N LEU A 451 6.74 -27.50 -8.41
CA LEU A 451 6.76 -26.59 -7.27
C LEU A 451 6.13 -27.20 -6.01
N THR A 452 5.04 -27.96 -6.17
CA THR A 452 4.37 -28.64 -5.05
C THR A 452 5.30 -29.63 -4.36
N ALA A 453 5.98 -30.49 -5.12
CA ALA A 453 6.97 -31.41 -4.58
C ALA A 453 8.17 -30.67 -3.97
N PHE A 454 8.62 -29.59 -4.60
CA PHE A 454 9.71 -28.77 -4.10
C PHE A 454 9.41 -28.19 -2.72
N ILE A 455 8.24 -27.58 -2.53
CA ILE A 455 7.83 -26.99 -1.26
C ILE A 455 7.60 -28.09 -0.20
N THR A 456 6.85 -29.13 -0.54
CA THR A 456 6.43 -30.15 0.44
C THR A 456 7.57 -31.07 0.87
N GLN A 457 8.40 -31.56 -0.06
CA GLN A 457 9.48 -32.50 0.27
C GLN A 457 10.66 -31.81 0.97
N LEU A 458 10.89 -30.52 0.72
CA LEU A 458 11.93 -29.74 1.41
C LEU A 458 11.39 -29.03 2.67
N GLY A 459 10.11 -29.20 2.99
CA GLY A 459 9.48 -28.59 4.16
C GLY A 459 9.56 -27.07 4.16
N MET A 460 9.44 -26.44 3.00
CA MET A 460 9.53 -24.98 2.86
C MET A 460 8.23 -24.30 3.26
N LYS A 461 8.34 -23.05 3.71
CA LYS A 461 7.21 -22.19 4.03
C LYS A 461 7.21 -20.97 3.12
N ILE A 462 6.06 -20.63 2.55
CA ILE A 462 5.91 -19.41 1.77
C ILE A 462 5.94 -18.21 2.72
N GLU A 463 6.91 -17.31 2.52
CA GLU A 463 7.12 -16.12 3.37
C GLU A 463 6.76 -14.82 2.67
N GLY A 464 6.97 -14.75 1.36
CA GLY A 464 6.72 -13.55 0.58
C GLY A 464 6.39 -13.89 -0.87
N ALA A 465 5.63 -13.03 -1.50
CA ALA A 465 5.29 -13.14 -2.90
C ALA A 465 5.21 -11.75 -3.53
N SER A 466 5.53 -11.68 -4.82
CA SER A 466 5.24 -10.54 -5.68
C SER A 466 5.09 -11.04 -7.11
N TRP A 467 4.22 -10.45 -7.92
CA TRP A 467 4.01 -10.91 -9.29
C TRP A 467 3.71 -9.75 -10.23
N PHE A 468 3.87 -10.03 -11.53
CA PHE A 468 3.61 -9.09 -12.60
C PHE A 468 3.13 -9.84 -13.85
N VAL A 469 2.37 -9.15 -14.69
CA VAL A 469 1.96 -9.65 -16.02
C VAL A 469 2.91 -9.07 -17.06
N THR A 470 3.32 -9.89 -18.01
CA THR A 470 4.11 -9.45 -19.16
C THR A 470 3.44 -9.90 -20.44
N SER A 471 3.65 -9.14 -21.51
CA SER A 471 2.98 -9.33 -22.79
C SER A 471 3.96 -9.05 -23.91
N PRO A 472 3.72 -9.62 -25.10
CA PRO A 472 4.55 -9.33 -26.25
C PRO A 472 4.67 -7.82 -26.50
N ASP A 473 5.90 -7.34 -26.69
CA ASP A 473 6.20 -5.97 -27.08
C ASP A 473 7.10 -5.95 -28.32
N LEU A 474 7.52 -4.76 -28.76
CA LEU A 474 8.39 -4.60 -29.93
C LEU A 474 9.72 -5.35 -29.75
N TYR A 475 10.23 -5.41 -28.52
CA TYR A 475 11.49 -6.05 -28.18
C TYR A 475 11.36 -7.57 -28.17
N SER A 476 10.36 -8.14 -27.49
CA SER A 476 10.16 -9.58 -27.44
C SER A 476 9.85 -10.16 -28.81
N ARG A 477 9.14 -9.40 -29.66
CA ARG A 477 8.93 -9.77 -31.06
C ARG A 477 10.24 -9.88 -31.84
N GLN A 478 11.13 -8.90 -31.72
CA GLN A 478 12.44 -8.97 -32.37
C GLN A 478 13.25 -10.18 -31.85
N GLN A 479 13.29 -10.36 -30.53
CA GLN A 479 14.02 -11.47 -29.93
C GLN A 479 13.43 -12.83 -30.32
N ALA A 480 12.11 -12.95 -30.45
CA ALA A 480 11.47 -14.17 -30.94
C ALA A 480 11.91 -14.54 -32.36
N VAL A 481 12.14 -13.54 -33.23
CA VAL A 481 12.69 -13.77 -34.58
C VAL A 481 14.16 -14.16 -34.50
N LEU A 482 14.98 -13.43 -33.71
CA LEU A 482 16.41 -13.70 -33.58
C LEU A 482 16.71 -15.07 -32.94
N GLU A 483 15.89 -15.51 -32.00
CA GLU A 483 16.00 -16.82 -31.35
C GLU A 483 15.31 -17.94 -32.14
N ASN A 484 14.81 -17.68 -33.36
CA ASN A 484 14.08 -18.64 -34.21
C ASN A 484 12.84 -19.25 -33.53
N LEU A 485 12.21 -18.53 -32.61
CA LEU A 485 10.97 -18.95 -31.94
C LEU A 485 9.74 -18.68 -32.81
N GLN A 486 9.81 -17.68 -33.69
CA GLN A 486 8.76 -17.34 -34.64
C GLN A 486 9.36 -16.78 -35.94
N PRO A 487 8.87 -17.18 -37.13
CA PRO A 487 9.30 -16.57 -38.38
C PRO A 487 8.98 -15.07 -38.42
N GLU A 488 9.87 -14.26 -39.03
CA GLU A 488 9.70 -12.80 -39.11
C GLU A 488 8.35 -12.39 -39.71
N ALA A 489 7.95 -13.02 -40.82
CA ALA A 489 6.67 -12.75 -41.48
C ALA A 489 5.46 -13.00 -40.56
N SER A 490 5.54 -14.00 -39.67
CA SER A 490 4.48 -14.29 -38.71
C SER A 490 4.54 -13.34 -37.52
N ALA A 491 5.73 -13.01 -37.03
CA ALA A 491 5.93 -12.10 -35.91
C ALA A 491 5.51 -10.66 -36.25
N CYS A 492 5.70 -10.26 -37.51
CA CYS A 492 5.43 -8.93 -38.04
C CYS A 492 4.09 -8.80 -38.77
N LEU A 493 3.24 -9.82 -38.72
CA LEU A 493 1.93 -9.80 -39.38
C LEU A 493 1.07 -8.63 -38.84
N GLY A 494 0.56 -7.80 -39.75
CA GLY A 494 -0.29 -6.66 -39.40
C GLY A 494 0.45 -5.43 -38.88
N VAL A 495 1.79 -5.44 -38.86
CA VAL A 495 2.58 -4.24 -38.54
C VAL A 495 2.57 -3.30 -39.75
N PRO A 496 2.18 -2.02 -39.58
CA PRO A 496 2.23 -1.05 -40.67
C PRO A 496 3.64 -0.96 -41.27
N GLU A 497 3.71 -0.91 -42.60
CA GLU A 497 4.96 -0.71 -43.38
C GLU A 497 5.98 -1.86 -43.29
N TYR A 498 5.62 -2.99 -42.69
CA TYR A 498 6.44 -4.20 -42.77
C TYR A 498 6.47 -4.76 -44.20
N SER A 499 7.68 -5.09 -44.67
CA SER A 499 7.94 -5.78 -45.94
C SER A 499 8.88 -6.95 -45.69
N SER A 500 8.72 -8.05 -46.42
CA SER A 500 9.58 -9.23 -46.34
C SER A 500 10.25 -9.46 -47.71
N PRO A 501 11.59 -9.31 -47.83
CA PRO A 501 12.52 -8.83 -46.80
C PRO A 501 12.30 -7.34 -46.49
N CYS A 502 12.72 -6.89 -45.31
CA CYS A 502 12.70 -5.48 -44.99
C CYS A 502 13.46 -4.71 -46.06
N GLN A 503 12.78 -3.75 -46.72
CA GLN A 503 13.44 -2.86 -47.67
C GLN A 503 14.64 -2.22 -46.97
N THR A 504 15.81 -2.39 -47.57
CA THR A 504 16.99 -1.67 -47.12
C THR A 504 16.88 -0.24 -47.65
N ALA A 505 17.46 0.73 -46.95
CA ALA A 505 17.51 2.11 -47.45
C ALA A 505 18.21 2.24 -48.84
N ALA A 506 18.80 1.17 -49.38
CA ALA A 506 19.33 1.09 -50.73
C ALA A 506 18.27 0.85 -51.82
N ASP A 507 17.09 0.33 -51.48
CA ASP A 507 16.05 -0.03 -52.46
C ASP A 507 15.19 1.17 -52.89
N THR A 508 15.30 2.31 -52.21
CA THR A 508 14.67 3.58 -52.61
C THR A 508 15.47 4.37 -53.65
N CYS A 509 16.67 3.93 -54.04
CA CYS A 509 17.47 4.59 -55.08
C CYS A 509 17.37 3.96 -56.47
N SER A 510 16.63 2.86 -56.66
CA SER A 510 16.64 2.11 -57.94
C SER A 510 15.35 2.18 -58.77
N ASN A 511 14.29 2.87 -58.32
CA ASN A 511 13.10 3.11 -59.15
C ASN A 511 12.85 4.60 -59.34
N GLY A 512 13.77 5.25 -60.05
CA GLY A 512 13.47 6.46 -60.81
C GLY A 512 12.55 6.10 -61.98
N VAL A 513 11.23 6.25 -61.79
CA VAL A 513 10.31 6.50 -62.91
C VAL A 513 9.82 7.93 -62.77
N GLU A 514 10.41 8.76 -63.61
CA GLU A 514 10.00 10.09 -63.98
C GLU A 514 8.48 10.12 -64.29
N MET A 515 7.69 10.74 -63.41
CA MET A 515 6.36 11.23 -63.77
C MET A 515 6.32 12.75 -63.59
N THR A 516 6.75 13.42 -64.65
CA THR A 516 6.39 14.79 -64.99
C THR A 516 4.87 14.94 -64.99
N LYS A 517 4.31 15.63 -63.99
CA LYS A 517 3.02 16.31 -64.13
C LYS A 517 3.22 17.82 -63.95
N ARG A 518 3.18 18.49 -65.10
CA ARG A 518 2.95 19.94 -65.23
C ARG A 518 1.71 20.33 -64.43
N VAL A 519 1.87 21.29 -63.53
CA VAL A 519 0.78 22.21 -63.16
C VAL A 519 1.31 23.62 -63.40
N SER A 520 0.66 24.29 -64.35
CA SER A 520 0.97 25.63 -64.81
C SER A 520 0.75 26.66 -63.71
N VAL A 521 1.70 27.60 -63.67
CA VAL A 521 1.65 28.87 -62.96
C VAL A 521 0.49 29.72 -63.47
N MET A 522 -0.35 30.25 -62.57
CA MET A 522 -1.07 31.50 -62.79
C MET A 522 -0.76 32.45 -61.63
N THR A 523 -0.09 33.53 -62.02
CA THR A 523 0.36 34.68 -61.24
C THR A 523 -0.80 35.62 -60.89
N LEU A 524 -0.79 36.16 -59.66
CA LEU A 524 -1.31 37.49 -59.27
C LEU A 524 -0.78 37.77 -57.85
N TRP A 525 0.38 38.43 -57.71
CA TRP A 525 0.52 39.87 -57.41
C TRP A 525 -0.39 40.38 -56.28
N GLN A 526 0.15 40.60 -55.07
CA GLN A 526 0.37 41.94 -54.49
C GLN A 526 0.96 41.90 -53.06
N CYS A 527 1.98 42.75 -52.86
CA CYS A 527 2.43 43.50 -51.67
C CYS A 527 1.78 43.17 -50.30
N GLY A 528 2.45 43.11 -49.16
CA GLY A 528 3.77 43.59 -48.70
C GLY A 528 3.77 43.62 -47.16
N LEU A 529 4.85 44.17 -46.57
CA LEU A 529 5.06 44.50 -45.15
C LEU A 529 5.59 43.43 -44.17
N VAL A 530 6.92 43.41 -44.13
CA VAL A 530 7.81 43.48 -42.94
C VAL A 530 7.14 44.01 -41.65
N LEU A 531 7.31 43.29 -40.53
CA LEU A 531 7.91 43.84 -39.30
C LEU A 531 8.20 42.74 -38.27
N ALA A 532 9.47 42.70 -37.86
CA ALA A 532 9.99 41.99 -36.71
C ALA A 532 9.56 42.67 -35.41
N PHE A 533 9.41 41.91 -34.33
CA PHE A 533 9.71 42.40 -32.98
C PHE A 533 10.16 41.25 -32.07
N MET A 534 11.45 41.29 -31.71
CA MET A 534 11.96 40.75 -30.46
C MET A 534 11.58 41.71 -29.33
N ALA A 535 11.16 41.19 -28.17
CA ALA A 535 11.55 41.75 -26.88
C ALA A 535 11.33 40.72 -25.77
N ARG A 536 12.41 40.46 -25.02
CA ARG A 536 12.42 39.88 -23.67
C ARG A 536 11.83 40.90 -22.69
N VAL A 537 10.99 40.44 -21.75
CA VAL A 537 11.17 40.42 -20.28
C VAL A 537 10.39 39.23 -19.76
#